data_AF-A0A6L8UDQ9-F1
#
_entry.id   AF-A0A6L8UDQ9-F1
#
_cell.length_a   1.000
_cell.length_b   1.000
_cell.length_c   1.000
_cell.angle_alpha   90.00
_cell.angle_beta   90.00
_cell.angle_gamma   90.00
#
_symmetry.space_group_name_H-M   'P 1'
#
loop_
_entity.id
_entity.type
_entity.pdbx_description
1 polymer ?
#
loop_
_entity_poly.entity_id
_entity_poly.type
_entity_poly.pdbx_seq_one_letter_code
_entity_poly.pdbx_strand_id
1 'polypeptide(L)'
;MKASLLLKIFLVLPLLLLVDYILMALLGCATCLFGMGDEFYCGPFCLAGKILLGLTALFFGYLIYPDIKALFKPNKNGPSA
;
A
#
# COMPACT_ATOMS: atom_id res chain seq x y z
N MET A 1 17.88 -6.41 -11.00
CA MET A 1 16.41 -6.55 -10.93
C MET A 1 15.90 -7.03 -9.57
N LYS A 2 16.51 -8.01 -8.89
CA LYS A 2 16.01 -8.50 -7.57
C LYS A 2 16.13 -7.49 -6.41
N ALA A 3 17.21 -6.71 -6.35
CA ALA A 3 17.42 -5.71 -5.29
C ALA A 3 16.39 -4.57 -5.30
N SER A 4 15.92 -4.15 -6.49
CA SER A 4 14.90 -3.10 -6.62
C SER A 4 13.54 -3.56 -6.09
N LEU A 5 13.18 -4.83 -6.33
CA LEU A 5 11.96 -5.44 -5.81
C LEU A 5 12.03 -5.62 -4.28
N LEU A 6 13.18 -6.08 -3.77
CA LEU A 6 13.44 -6.17 -2.33
C LEU A 6 13.34 -4.80 -1.64
N LEU A 7 13.91 -3.73 -2.21
CA LEU A 7 13.78 -2.38 -1.68
C LEU A 7 12.33 -1.90 -1.68
N LYS A 8 11.57 -2.18 -2.74
CA LYS A 8 10.13 -1.84 -2.77
C LYS A 8 9.35 -2.55 -1.66
N ILE A 9 9.62 -3.84 -1.42
CA ILE A 9 8.91 -4.59 -0.36
C ILE A 9 9.37 -4.18 1.05
N PHE A 10 10.66 -4.03 1.29
CA PHE A 10 11.20 -3.85 2.63
C PHE A 10 11.29 -2.38 3.08
N LEU A 11 11.23 -1.44 2.15
CA LEU A 11 11.32 0.00 2.43
C LEU A 11 10.05 0.74 1.99
N VAL A 12 9.62 0.56 0.75
CA VAL A 12 8.49 1.35 0.20
C VAL A 12 7.15 0.91 0.80
N LEU A 13 6.89 -0.38 0.94
CA LEU A 13 5.66 -0.88 1.57
C LEU A 13 5.50 -0.42 3.03
N PRO A 14 6.47 -0.64 3.95
CA PRO A 14 6.32 -0.17 5.32
C PRO A 14 6.25 1.36 5.41
N LEU A 15 6.93 2.09 4.52
CA LEU A 15 6.80 3.55 4.47
C LEU A 15 5.39 3.99 4.06
N LEU A 16 4.78 3.36 3.06
CA LEU A 16 3.40 3.64 2.66
C LEU A 16 2.40 3.33 3.77
N LEU A 17 2.55 2.19 4.46
CA LEU A 17 1.70 1.83 5.60
C LEU A 17 1.87 2.80 6.78
N LEU A 18 3.07 3.30 7.00
CA LEU A 18 3.33 4.33 8.02
C LEU A 18 2.58 5.63 7.69
N VAL A 19 2.58 6.04 6.42
CA VAL A 19 1.84 7.23 5.96
C VAL A 19 0.34 7.02 6.15
N ASP A 20 -0.21 5.87 5.76
CA ASP A 20 -1.62 5.54 5.98
C ASP A 20 -2.01 5.53 7.46
N TYR A 21 -1.13 5.00 8.32
CA TYR A 21 -1.33 5.01 9.76
C TYR A 21 -1.37 6.43 10.33
N ILE A 22 -0.47 7.32 9.90
CA ILE A 22 -0.45 8.72 10.33
C ILE A 22 -1.73 9.43 9.85
N LEU A 23 -2.15 9.21 8.60
CA LEU A 23 -3.39 9.76 8.05
C LEU A 23 -4.62 9.32 8.86
N MET A 24 -4.72 8.03 9.17
CA MET A 24 -5.81 7.48 9.98
C MET A 24 -5.78 8.00 11.41
N ALA A 25 -4.61 8.14 12.02
CA ALA A 25 -4.47 8.72 13.35
C ALA A 25 -4.93 10.19 13.38
N LEU A 26 -4.53 11.00 12.38
CA LEU A 26 -4.96 12.38 12.26
C LEU A 26 -6.47 12.50 12.05
N LEU A 27 -7.06 11.65 11.20
CA LEU A 27 -8.50 11.60 11.00
C LEU A 27 -9.24 11.23 12.29
N GLY A 28 -8.77 10.23 13.03
CA GLY A 28 -9.36 9.81 14.30
C GLY A 28 -9.29 10.93 15.36
N CYS A 29 -8.12 11.56 15.50
CA CYS A 29 -7.94 12.70 16.40
C CYS A 29 -8.83 13.88 16.01
N ALA A 30 -8.97 14.19 14.71
CA ALA A 30 -9.87 15.22 14.23
C ALA A 30 -11.33 14.89 14.57
N THR A 31 -11.78 13.65 14.32
CA THR A 31 -13.16 13.23 14.62
C THR A 31 -13.46 13.27 16.13
N CYS A 32 -12.48 12.95 16.99
CA CYS A 32 -12.59 13.13 18.44
C CYS A 32 -12.70 14.61 18.83
N LEU A 33 -11.92 15.50 18.20
CA LEU A 33 -11.96 16.95 18.47
C LEU A 33 -13.32 17.56 18.12
N PHE A 34 -13.98 17.04 17.07
CA PHE A 34 -15.32 17.44 16.66
C PHE A 34 -16.45 16.73 17.43
N GLY A 35 -16.12 15.87 18.40
CA GLY A 35 -17.11 15.19 19.25
C GLY A 35 -17.93 14.13 18.51
N MET A 36 -17.41 13.55 17.43
CA MET A 36 -18.11 12.47 16.72
C MET A 36 -18.03 11.18 17.55
N GLY A 37 -19.19 10.62 17.91
CA GLY A 37 -19.29 9.44 18.78
C GLY A 37 -18.84 8.13 18.13
N ASP A 38 -18.92 7.03 18.90
CA ASP A 38 -18.41 5.70 18.52
C ASP A 38 -19.01 5.12 17.23
N GLU A 39 -20.23 5.53 16.86
CA GLU A 39 -20.89 5.19 15.60
C GLU A 39 -20.04 5.61 14.37
N PHE A 40 -19.28 6.70 14.50
CA PHE A 40 -18.41 7.23 13.44
C PHE A 40 -17.17 6.36 13.24
N TYR A 41 -16.67 5.73 14.30
CA TYR A 41 -15.53 4.82 14.24
C TYR A 41 -15.85 3.50 13.52
N CYS A 42 -17.03 2.92 13.82
CA CYS A 42 -17.49 1.68 13.21
C CYS A 42 -17.96 1.83 11.75
N GLY A 43 -18.43 3.02 11.36
CA GLY A 43 -18.90 3.29 10.00
C GLY A 43 -17.86 4.03 9.15
N PRO A 44 -17.95 5.36 9.07
CA PRO A 44 -17.18 6.18 8.13
C PRO A 44 -15.66 6.10 8.34
N PHE A 45 -15.17 6.02 9.57
CA PHE A 45 -13.73 5.87 9.83
C PHE A 45 -13.19 4.52 9.35
N CYS A 46 -13.89 3.43 9.64
CA CYS A 46 -13.54 2.09 9.16
C CYS A 46 -13.61 2.01 7.63
N LEU A 47 -14.62 2.63 7.02
CA LEU A 47 -14.75 2.71 5.56
C LEU A 47 -13.62 3.52 4.93
N ALA A 48 -13.27 4.67 5.51
CA ALA A 48 -12.14 5.49 5.07
C ALA A 48 -10.82 4.70 5.14
N GLY A 49 -10.60 3.97 6.23
CA GLY A 49 -9.46 3.08 6.38
C GLY A 49 -9.36 2.01 5.31
N LYS A 50 -10.48 1.33 5.03
CA LYS A 50 -10.54 0.32 3.97
C LYS A 50 -10.25 0.92 2.60
N ILE A 51 -10.79 2.09 2.29
CA ILE A 51 -10.56 2.78 1.02
C ILE A 51 -9.08 3.18 0.90
N LEU A 52 -8.51 3.76 1.96
CA LEU A 52 -7.11 4.20 2.00
C LEU A 52 -6.16 3.01 1.80
N LEU A 53 -6.33 1.93 2.58
CA LEU A 53 -5.57 0.69 2.41
C LEU A 53 -5.73 0.08 1.02
N GLY A 54 -6.96 0.09 0.48
CA GLY A 54 -7.23 -0.41 -0.87
C GLY A 54 -6.48 0.38 -1.95
N LEU A 55 -6.47 1.71 -1.84
CA LEU A 55 -5.74 2.60 -2.74
C LEU A 55 -4.22 2.39 -2.62
N THR A 56 -3.69 2.28 -1.40
CA THR A 56 -2.27 1.99 -1.17
C THR A 56 -1.87 0.64 -1.74
N ALA A 57 -2.69 -0.40 -1.55
CA ALA A 57 -2.45 -1.72 -2.12
C ALA A 57 -2.45 -1.68 -3.66
N LEU A 58 -3.39 -0.95 -4.26
CA LEU A 58 -3.48 -0.76 -5.71
C LEU A 58 -2.25 -0.02 -6.26
N PHE A 59 -1.86 1.07 -5.60
CA PHE A 59 -0.68 1.86 -5.96
C PHE A 59 0.60 1.03 -5.85
N PHE A 60 0.76 0.29 -4.76
CA PHE A 60 1.91 -0.57 -4.54
C PHE A 60 1.96 -1.73 -5.55
N GLY A 61 0.82 -2.35 -5.84
CA GLY A 61 0.69 -3.37 -6.88
C GLY A 61 1.10 -2.85 -8.25
N TYR A 62 0.67 -1.65 -8.63
CA TYR A 62 1.11 -0.97 -9.85
C TYR A 62 2.64 -0.76 -9.87
N LEU A 63 3.22 -0.39 -8.73
CA LEU A 63 4.65 -0.12 -8.59
C LEU A 63 5.53 -1.38 -8.75
N ILE A 64 5.05 -2.55 -8.35
CA ILE A 64 5.77 -3.84 -8.47
C ILE A 64 5.38 -4.59 -9.75
N TYR A 65 4.23 -4.30 -10.36
CA TYR A 65 3.78 -4.95 -11.60
C TYR A 65 4.86 -5.10 -12.69
N PRO A 66 5.64 -4.06 -13.06
CA PRO A 66 6.69 -4.21 -14.08
C PRO A 66 7.83 -5.12 -13.62
N ASP A 67 8.20 -5.11 -12.34
CA ASP A 67 9.24 -5.96 -11.78
C ASP A 67 8.80 -7.44 -11.74
N ILE A 68 7.54 -7.72 -11.36
CA ILE A 68 6.97 -9.08 -11.41
C ILE A 68 6.89 -9.56 -12.87
N LYS A 69 6.42 -8.72 -13.79
CA LYS A 69 6.35 -9.05 -15.21
C LYS A 69 7.72 -9.36 -15.81
N ALA A 70 8.77 -8.63 -15.39
CA ALA A 70 10.14 -8.87 -15.81
C ALA A 70 10.69 -10.21 -15.28
N LEU A 71 10.28 -10.63 -14.07
CA LEU A 71 10.66 -11.92 -13.49
C LEU A 71 9.92 -13.11 -14.12
N PHE A 72 8.67 -12.93 -14.52
CA PHE A 72 7.84 -13.97 -15.14
C PHE A 72 7.99 -14.08 -16.66
N LYS A 73 8.73 -13.15 -17.31
CA LYS A 73 9.00 -13.28 -18.75
C LYS A 73 9.87 -14.52 -18.97
N PRO A 74 9.39 -15.57 -19.65
CA PRO A 74 10.20 -16.74 -19.91
C PRO A 74 11.41 -16.29 -20.74
N ASN A 75 12.60 -16.68 -20.28
CA ASN A 75 13.84 -16.41 -20.98
C ASN A 75 13.81 -17.17 -22.32
N LYS A 76 13.40 -16.48 -23.40
CA LYS A 76 13.50 -17.00 -24.77
C LYS A 76 14.93 -16.93 -25.32
N ASN A 77 15.92 -16.66 -24.48
CA ASN A 77 17.33 -16.82 -24.84
C ASN A 77 17.77 -18.17 -24.27
N GLY A 78 17.47 -19.23 -25.02
CA GLY A 78 18.20 -20.48 -24.86
C GLY A 78 19.70 -20.22 -25.10
N PRO A 79 20.60 -21.01 -24.51
CA PRO A 79 21.95 -21.09 -25.03
C PRO A 79 21.86 -21.72 -26.43
N SER A 80 21.94 -20.89 -27.46
CA SER A 80 22.39 -21.31 -28.77
C SER A 80 23.90 -21.10 -28.81
N ALA A 81 24.60 -22.20 -29.12
CA ALA A 81 26.04 -22.38 -29.26
C ALA A 81 26.84 -22.52 -27.96
#